data_AF-A0A0C2W4W2-F1
#
_entry.id   AF-A0A0C2W4W2-F1
#
_cell.length_a   1.000
_cell.length_b   1.000
_cell.length_c   1.000
_cell.angle_alpha   90.00
_cell.angle_beta   90.00
_cell.angle_gamma   90.00
#
_symmetry.space_group_name_H-M   'P 1'
#
loop_
_entity.id
_entity.type
_entity.pdbx_description
1 polymer ?
#
loop_
_entity_poly.entity_id
_entity_poly.type
_entity_poly.pdbx_seq_one_letter_code
_entity_poly.pdbx_strand_id
1 'polypeptide(L)' 'MDKFIFLLLAGIIAGFALLRLPLAGTFLSSLIPVFTWIAIIAIIVFSLYLIFKTFLAILGK' A
#
# COMPACT_ATOMS: atom_id res chain seq x y z
N MET A 1 13.26 -14.83 -9.90
CA MET A 1 11.91 -14.34 -9.54
C MET A 1 12.05 -13.41 -8.34
N ASP A 2 12.06 -12.11 -8.58
CA ASP A 2 12.28 -11.07 -7.57
C ASP A 2 11.14 -11.06 -6.54
N LYS A 3 11.28 -11.85 -5.47
CA LYS A 3 10.36 -11.90 -4.30
C LYS A 3 9.96 -10.52 -3.80
N PHE A 4 10.85 -9.53 -3.95
CA PHE A 4 10.60 -8.14 -3.60
C PHE A 4 9.46 -7.50 -4.39
N ILE A 5 9.30 -7.79 -5.69
CA ILE A 5 8.22 -7.19 -6.50
C ILE A 5 6.85 -7.67 -6.01
N PHE A 6 6.75 -8.96 -5.64
CA PHE A 6 5.53 -9.55 -5.08
C PHE A 6 5.23 -9.00 -3.69
N LEU A 7 6.25 -8.73 -2.87
CA LEU A 7 6.07 -8.13 -1.54
C LEU A 7 5.54 -6.68 -1.64
N LEU A 8 6.06 -5.90 -2.58
CA LEU A 8 5.62 -4.52 -2.82
C LEU A 8 4.19 -4.48 -3.39
N LEU A 9 3.89 -5.39 -4.32
CA LEU A 9 2.55 -5.54 -4.88
C LEU A 9 1.55 -5.97 -3.79
N ALA A 10 1.92 -6.94 -2.94
CA ALA A 10 1.11 -7.34 -1.80
C ALA A 10 0.90 -6.20 -0.81
N GLY A 11 1.90 -5.32 -0.61
CA GLY A 11 1.78 -4.11 0.20
C GLY A 11 0.75 -3.12 -0.34
N ILE A 12 0.71 -2.92 -1.67
CA ILE A 12 -0.32 -2.07 -2.32
C ILE A 12 -1.71 -2.70 -2.13
N ILE A 13 -1.83 -4.01 -2.37
CA ILE A 13 -3.10 -4.75 -2.21
C ILE A 13 -3.57 -4.68 -0.74
N ALA A 14 -2.66 -4.81 0.23
CA ALA A 14 -2.95 -4.67 1.65
C ALA A 14 -3.43 -3.25 2.01
N GLY A 15 -2.86 -2.21 1.41
CA GLY A 15 -3.33 -0.84 1.58
C GLY A 15 -4.78 -0.66 1.10
N PHE A 16 -5.13 -1.22 -0.06
CA PHE A 16 -6.52 -1.21 -0.54
C PHE A 16 -7.46 -2.07 0.32
N ALA A 17 -6.97 -3.19 0.86
CA ALA A 17 -7.74 -4.00 1.80
C ALA A 17 -8.04 -3.25 3.11
N LEU A 18 -7.08 -2.44 3.58
CA LEU A 18 -7.25 -1.59 4.76
C LEU A 18 -8.34 -0.53 4.56
N LEU A 19 -8.47 0.03 3.35
CA LEU A 19 -9.55 0.97 3.00
C LEU A 19 -10.93 0.33 2.95
N ARG A 20 -11.01 -0.98 2.69
CA ARG A 20 -12.27 -1.72 2.58
C ARG A 20 -12.66 -2.47 3.85
N LEU A 21 -12.03 -2.17 4.98
CA LEU A 21 -12.37 -2.79 6.25
C LEU A 21 -13.79 -2.36 6.68
N PRO A 22 -14.73 -3.29 6.93
CA PRO A 22 -16.07 -2.97 7.40
C PRO A 22 -15.99 -2.55 8.88
N LEU A 23 -15.66 -1.28 9.12
CA LEU A 23 -15.54 -0.67 10.45
C LEU A 23 -16.84 -0.03 10.92
N ALA A 24 -17.83 0.11 10.03
CA ALA A 24 -19.14 0.67 10.31
C ALA A 24 -19.89 -0.19 11.34
N GLY A 25 -20.20 0.39 12.50
CA GLY A 25 -20.91 -0.28 13.60
C GLY A 25 -20.01 -0.93 14.67
N THR A 26 -18.69 -0.77 14.59
CA THR A 26 -17.73 -1.30 15.58
C THR A 26 -17.12 -0.19 16.44
N PHE A 27 -16.54 -0.53 17.60
CA PHE A 27 -15.76 0.39 18.45
C PHE A 27 -14.58 1.07 17.72
N LEU A 28 -14.15 0.53 16.58
CA LEU A 28 -13.10 1.09 15.72
C LEU A 28 -13.62 2.08 14.67
N SER A 29 -14.93 2.39 14.67
CA SER A 29 -15.53 3.39 13.77
C SER A 29 -14.90 4.79 13.94
N SER A 30 -14.48 5.15 15.15
CA SER A 30 -13.77 6.41 15.40
C SER A 30 -12.36 6.45 14.80
N LEU A 31 -11.78 5.30 14.45
CA LEU A 31 -10.43 5.18 13.88
C LEU A 31 -10.44 5.06 12.35
N ILE A 32 -11.62 4.98 11.71
CA ILE A 32 -11.78 4.99 10.24
C ILE A 32 -10.90 6.05 9.55
N PRO A 33 -10.86 7.33 10.00
CA PRO A 33 -10.00 8.32 9.35
C PRO A 33 -8.51 7.95 9.46
N VAL A 34 -8.07 7.40 10.60
CA VAL A 34 -6.68 6.99 10.82
C VAL A 34 -6.29 5.83 9.89
N PHE A 35 -7.13 4.80 9.79
CA PHE A 35 -6.91 3.68 8.86
C PHE A 35 -6.88 4.16 7.41
N THR A 36 -7.72 5.13 7.06
CA THR A 36 -7.74 5.73 5.71
C THR A 36 -6.43 6.46 5.40
N TRP A 37 -5.93 7.29 6.32
CA TRP A 37 -4.66 7.99 6.16
C TRP A 37 -3.47 7.02 6.03
N ILE A 38 -3.40 6.01 6.90
CA ILE A 38 -2.35 4.99 6.86
C ILE A 38 -2.37 4.22 5.53
N ALA A 39 -3.56 3.84 5.07
CA ALA A 39 -3.71 3.11 3.83
C ALA A 39 -3.25 3.94 2.61
N ILE A 40 -3.63 5.22 2.56
CA ILE A 40 -3.22 6.14 1.50
C ILE A 40 -1.69 6.30 1.50
N ILE A 41 -1.09 6.52 2.67
CA ILE A 41 0.37 6.66 2.79
C ILE A 41 1.07 5.37 2.34
N ALA A 42 0.57 4.20 2.76
CA ALA A 42 1.12 2.92 2.36
C ALA A 42 1.08 2.74 0.83
N ILE A 43 -0.07 2.99 0.19
CA ILE A 43 -0.22 2.87 -1.26
C ILE A 43 0.74 3.82 -1.98
N ILE A 44 0.82 5.08 -1.53
CA ILE A 44 1.71 6.08 -2.15
C ILE A 44 3.18 5.63 -2.05
N VAL A 45 3.65 5.27 -0.85
CA VAL A 45 5.06 4.91 -0.63
C VAL A 45 5.45 3.66 -1.41
N PHE A 46 4.62 2.61 -1.37
CA PHE A 46 4.89 1.38 -2.13
C PHE A 46 4.84 1.60 -3.65
N SER A 47 3.90 2.41 -4.13
CA SER A 47 3.80 2.79 -5.54
C SER A 47 5.03 3.58 -6.01
N LEU A 48 5.43 4.60 -5.25
CA LEU A 48 6.60 5.43 -5.55
C LEU A 48 7.88 4.60 -5.57
N TYR A 49 8.03 3.68 -4.61
CA TYR A 49 9.16 2.76 -4.56
C TYR A 49 9.19 1.82 -5.78
N LEU A 50 8.06 1.26 -6.19
CA LEU A 50 8.00 0.41 -7.39
C LEU A 50 8.32 1.20 -8.66
N ILE A 51 7.81 2.41 -8.81
CA ILE A 51 8.11 3.29 -9.94
C ILE A 51 9.61 3.58 -9.98
N PHE A 52 10.21 3.97 -8.86
CA PHE A 52 11.63 4.26 -8.78
C PHE A 52 12.50 3.03 -9.11
N LYS A 53 12.16 1.87 -8.52
CA LYS A 53 12.86 0.62 -8.79
C LYS A 53 12.74 0.20 -10.25
N THR A 54 11.56 0.37 -10.85
CA THR A 54 11.31 0.06 -12.26
C THR A 54 12.10 1.02 -13.16
N PHE A 55 12.17 2.29 -12.80
CA PHE A 55 12.95 3.29 -13.54
C PHE A 55 14.46 2.99 -13.50
N LEU A 56 15.00 2.63 -12.34
CA LEU A 56 16.39 2.17 -12.20
C LEU A 56 16.66 0.91 -13.03
N ALA A 57 15.76 -0.08 -12.97
CA ALA A 57 15.88 -1.29 -13.75
C ALA A 57 15.85 -1.03 -15.27
N ILE A 58 15.02 -0.10 -15.74
CA ILE A 58 14.99 0.35 -17.15
C ILE A 58 16.29 1.09 -17.52
N LEU A 59 16.84 1.90 -16.59
CA LEU A 59 18.11 2.60 -16.80
C LEU A 59 19.32 1.66 -16.83
N GLY A 60 19.14 0.35 -16.60
CA GLY A 60 20.20 -0.65 -16.68
C GLY A 60 21.17 -0.65 -15.50
N LYS A 61 20.73 -0.13 -14.33
CA LYS A 61 21.46 -0.23 -13.06
C LYS A 61 20.66 -0.96 -12.00
#